data_AF-A0A3C1VR51-F1
#
_entry.id   AF-A0A3C1VR51-F1
#
_cell.length_a   1.000
_cell.length_b   1.000
_cell.length_c   1.000
_cell.angle_alpha   90.00
_cell.angle_beta   90.00
_cell.angle_gamma   90.00
#
_symmetry.space_group_name_H-M   'P 1'
#
loop_
_entity.id
_entity.type
_entity.pdbx_description
1 polymer ?
#
loop_
_entity_poly.entity_id
_entity_poly.type
_entity_poly.pdbx_seq_one_letter_code
_entity_poly.pdbx_strand_id
1 'polypeptide(L)'
;MGLDPTPRRQDGAFQLALIAGTAVGAVVLLGAFLLRPVQPTELQVEPSVEYGRQLIRDTARMMGPGHEEPNQRFSGTYMDCASCHLDTGTRPGTLSLLESATHYPRFSGRDGGDRDLRDRI
;
A
#
# COMPACT_ATOMS: atom_id res chain seq x y z
N MET A 1 -8.15 70.99 32.41
CA MET A 1 -8.52 69.80 31.62
C MET A 1 -7.25 69.31 30.95
N GLY A 2 -6.45 68.53 31.69
CA GLY A 2 -5.18 68.01 31.22
C GLY A 2 -5.41 66.73 30.43
N LEU A 3 -5.16 66.78 29.13
CA LEU A 3 -5.09 65.60 28.28
C LEU A 3 -3.71 64.95 28.49
N ASP A 4 -3.71 63.78 29.11
CA ASP A 4 -2.55 62.90 29.18
C ASP A 4 -2.43 62.14 27.83
N PRO A 5 -1.29 62.21 27.12
CA PRO A 5 -1.06 61.41 25.94
C PRO A 5 -0.16 60.20 26.27
N THR A 6 -0.70 58.99 26.16
CA THR A 6 0.11 57.76 26.09
C THR A 6 -0.43 56.82 24.99
N PRO A 7 0.36 55.89 24.45
CA PRO A 7 1.49 56.14 23.57
C PRO A 7 1.34 55.41 22.21
N ARG A 8 1.50 56.15 21.11
CA ARG A 8 1.45 55.65 19.71
C ARG A 8 2.76 54.95 19.30
N ARG A 9 3.18 53.91 20.05
CA ARG A 9 4.47 53.20 19.84
C ARG A 9 4.35 51.66 19.76
N GLN A 10 3.13 51.11 19.81
CA GLN A 10 2.88 49.65 19.77
C GLN A 10 2.60 49.12 18.35
N ASP A 11 2.16 49.96 17.42
CA ASP A 11 1.73 49.53 16.08
C ASP A 11 2.89 48.99 15.23
N GLY A 12 4.06 49.63 15.27
CA GLY A 12 5.21 49.22 14.47
C GLY A 12 5.81 47.87 14.89
N ALA A 13 5.85 47.59 16.19
CA ALA A 13 6.37 46.33 16.72
C ALA A 13 5.46 45.14 16.38
N PHE A 14 4.14 45.35 16.42
CA PHE A 14 3.16 44.34 16.04
C PHE A 14 3.19 44.03 14.53
N GLN A 15 3.31 45.05 13.69
CA GLN A 15 3.43 44.89 12.24
C GLN A 15 4.73 44.17 11.84
N LEU A 16 5.86 44.49 12.50
CA LEU A 16 7.12 43.78 12.30
C LEU A 16 7.04 42.30 12.71
N ALA A 17 6.39 42.00 13.84
CA ALA A 17 6.20 40.62 14.29
C ALA A 17 5.34 39.79 13.33
N LEU A 18 4.29 40.39 12.75
CA LEU A 18 3.46 39.74 11.74
C LEU A 18 4.23 39.43 10.45
N ILE A 19 5.02 40.39 9.94
CA ILE A 19 5.83 40.21 8.73
C ILE A 19 6.92 39.17 8.94
N ALA A 20 7.60 39.19 10.10
CA ALA A 20 8.59 38.18 10.44
C ALA A 20 7.95 36.79 10.54
N GLY A 21 6.78 36.68 11.18
CA GLY A 21 6.03 35.43 11.30
C GLY A 21 5.61 34.85 9.95
N THR A 22 5.10 35.69 9.03
CA THR A 22 4.72 35.22 7.69
C THR A 22 5.92 34.84 6.84
N ALA A 23 7.03 35.59 6.92
CA ALA A 23 8.27 35.25 6.23
C ALA A 23 8.84 33.90 6.69
N VAL A 24 8.89 33.67 8.01
CA VAL A 24 9.34 32.38 8.57
C VAL A 24 8.39 31.26 8.16
N GLY A 25 7.07 31.46 8.26
CA GLY A 25 6.08 30.49 7.81
C GLY A 25 6.22 30.13 6.33
N ALA A 26 6.43 31.13 5.47
CA ALA A 26 6.64 30.92 4.04
C ALA A 26 7.94 30.14 3.75
N VAL A 27 9.03 30.45 4.45
CA VAL A 27 10.31 29.71 4.31
C VAL A 27 10.17 28.26 4.78
N VAL A 28 9.47 28.02 5.89
CA VAL A 28 9.21 26.65 6.38
C VAL A 28 8.35 25.86 5.39
N LEU A 29 7.29 26.47 4.85
CA LEU A 29 6.42 25.83 3.85
C LEU A 29 7.16 25.56 2.54
N LEU A 30 7.97 26.52 2.08
CA LEU A 30 8.79 26.37 0.87
C LEU A 30 9.86 25.29 1.07
N GLY A 31 10.55 25.30 2.21
CA GLY A 31 11.52 24.26 2.56
C GLY A 31 10.86 22.89 2.63
N ALA A 32 9.71 22.77 3.28
CA ALA A 32 8.94 21.53 3.33
C ALA A 32 8.42 21.07 1.96
N PHE A 33 8.24 21.97 0.99
CA PHE A 33 7.86 21.65 -0.37
C PHE A 33 9.06 21.22 -1.22
N LEU A 34 10.19 21.94 -1.13
CA LEU A 34 11.42 21.67 -1.87
C LEU A 34 12.16 20.43 -1.35
N LEU A 35 12.02 20.14 -0.06
CA LEU A 35 12.65 18.98 0.61
C LEU A 35 11.69 17.79 0.72
N ARG A 36 10.52 17.79 0.05
CA ARG A 36 9.68 16.59 0.02
C ARG A 36 10.51 15.48 -0.63
N PRO A 37 10.75 14.35 0.06
CA PRO A 37 11.28 13.20 -0.64
C PRO A 37 10.30 12.88 -1.78
N VAL A 38 10.83 12.75 -3.00
CA VAL A 38 10.06 12.16 -4.10
C VAL A 38 9.58 10.82 -3.57
N GLN A 39 8.27 10.71 -3.33
CA GLN A 39 7.70 9.40 -3.03
C GLN A 39 8.03 8.54 -4.25
N PRO A 40 8.73 7.41 -4.09
CA PRO A 40 8.90 6.50 -5.19
C PRO A 40 7.49 6.16 -5.65
N THR A 41 7.14 6.57 -6.87
CA THR A 41 5.98 6.02 -7.54
C THR A 41 6.28 4.53 -7.66
N GLU A 42 5.77 3.75 -6.72
CA GLU A 42 5.67 2.31 -6.90
C GLU A 42 4.92 2.15 -8.22
N LEU A 43 5.63 1.68 -9.23
CA LEU A 43 5.04 1.41 -10.53
C LEU A 43 3.93 0.40 -10.23
N GLN A 44 2.67 0.84 -10.21
CA GLN A 44 1.54 -0.05 -10.03
C GLN A 44 1.39 -0.83 -11.33
N VAL A 45 2.28 -1.81 -11.49
CA VAL A 45 2.16 -2.83 -12.52
C VAL A 45 1.04 -3.70 -12.04
N GLU A 46 -0.16 -3.45 -12.56
CA GLU A 46 -1.26 -4.40 -12.42
C GLU A 46 -0.72 -5.77 -12.86
N PRO A 47 -0.69 -6.77 -11.95
CA PRO A 47 -0.14 -8.07 -12.27
C PRO A 47 -0.92 -8.66 -13.44
N SER A 48 -0.20 -9.04 -14.49
CA SER A 48 -0.85 -9.56 -15.69
C SER A 48 -1.49 -10.92 -15.42
N VAL A 49 -2.53 -11.25 -16.21
CA VAL A 49 -3.13 -12.59 -16.17
C VAL A 49 -2.08 -13.68 -16.42
N GLU A 50 -1.11 -13.42 -17.30
CA GLU A 50 -0.03 -14.37 -17.57
C GLU A 50 0.89 -14.54 -16.36
N TYR A 51 1.21 -13.47 -15.65
CA TYR A 51 1.97 -13.56 -14.41
C TYR A 51 1.23 -14.37 -13.35
N GLY A 52 -0.07 -14.14 -13.16
CA GLY A 52 -0.90 -14.95 -12.26
C GLY A 52 -0.92 -16.44 -12.65
N ARG A 53 -1.03 -16.76 -13.94
CA ARG A 53 -0.95 -18.13 -14.44
C ARG A 53 0.43 -18.76 -14.19
N GLN A 54 1.49 -17.99 -14.28
CA GLN A 54 2.84 -18.45 -13.96
C GLN A 54 2.99 -18.71 -12.46
N LEU A 55 2.45 -17.86 -11.58
CA LEU A 55 2.49 -18.09 -10.14
C LEU A 55 1.76 -19.38 -9.73
N ILE A 56 0.64 -19.71 -10.37
CA ILE A 56 -0.09 -20.96 -10.11
C ILE A 56 0.71 -22.18 -10.61
N ARG A 57 1.38 -22.06 -11.76
CA ARG A 57 2.17 -23.16 -12.36
C ARG A 57 3.49 -23.42 -11.65
N ASP A 58 4.20 -22.37 -11.28
CA ASP A 58 5.58 -22.41 -10.81
C ASP A 58 5.73 -21.88 -9.37
N THR A 59 4.70 -22.05 -8.52
CA THR A 59 4.66 -21.50 -7.16
C THR A 59 5.91 -21.85 -6.35
N ALA A 60 6.38 -23.09 -6.41
CA ALA A 60 7.55 -23.54 -5.67
C ALA A 60 8.83 -22.81 -6.11
N ARG A 61 8.95 -22.50 -7.40
CA ARG A 61 10.09 -21.74 -7.94
C ARG A 61 9.98 -20.25 -7.62
N MET A 62 8.78 -19.68 -7.76
CA MET A 62 8.53 -18.24 -7.67
C MET A 62 8.41 -17.75 -6.22
N MET A 63 7.98 -18.61 -5.29
CA MET A 63 7.75 -18.22 -3.89
C MET A 63 7.96 -19.35 -2.87
N GLY A 64 8.53 -20.48 -3.29
CA GLY A 64 8.85 -21.59 -2.39
C GLY A 64 10.12 -21.35 -1.56
N PRO A 65 10.46 -22.29 -0.68
CA PRO A 65 11.57 -22.14 0.27
C PRO A 65 12.95 -22.08 -0.41
N GLY A 66 13.05 -22.49 -1.68
CA GLY A 66 14.26 -22.42 -2.49
C GLY A 66 14.47 -21.11 -3.27
N HIS A 67 13.56 -20.13 -3.17
CA HIS A 67 13.71 -18.85 -3.88
C HIS A 67 15.00 -18.13 -3.47
N GLU A 68 15.70 -17.49 -4.42
CA GLU A 68 16.99 -16.84 -4.16
C GLU A 68 16.85 -15.76 -3.08
N GLU A 69 15.89 -14.85 -3.27
CA GLU A 69 15.57 -13.79 -2.32
C GLU A 69 14.77 -14.31 -1.11
N PRO A 70 15.28 -14.21 0.13
CA PRO A 70 14.58 -14.73 1.31
C PRO A 70 13.22 -14.08 1.58
N ASN A 71 13.04 -12.81 1.22
CA ASN A 71 11.78 -12.07 1.41
C ASN A 71 10.68 -12.47 0.40
N GLN A 72 10.99 -13.27 -0.61
CA GLN A 72 10.02 -13.82 -1.56
C GLN A 72 9.61 -15.26 -1.23
N ARG A 73 10.13 -15.84 -0.14
CA ARG A 73 9.83 -17.23 0.29
C ARG A 73 8.53 -17.27 1.10
N PHE A 74 7.39 -17.20 0.42
CA PHE A 74 6.07 -17.20 1.05
C PHE A 74 5.55 -18.60 1.39
N SER A 75 5.95 -19.63 0.64
CA SER A 75 5.56 -21.02 0.88
C SER A 75 6.63 -21.78 1.67
N GLY A 76 6.20 -22.60 2.62
CA GLY A 76 7.07 -23.53 3.37
C GLY A 76 7.29 -24.88 2.69
N THR A 77 6.77 -25.08 1.47
CA THR A 77 6.83 -26.37 0.74
C THR A 77 7.31 -26.18 -0.70
N TYR A 78 7.80 -27.26 -1.32
CA TYR A 78 8.20 -27.28 -2.73
C TYR A 78 7.05 -27.73 -3.66
N MET A 79 5.80 -27.40 -3.31
CA MET A 79 4.62 -27.75 -4.11
C MET A 79 4.13 -26.54 -4.91
N ASP A 80 3.73 -26.80 -6.16
CA ASP A 80 3.02 -25.82 -6.98
C ASP A 80 1.52 -25.88 -6.72
N CYS A 81 0.81 -24.75 -6.83
CA CYS A 81 -0.66 -24.75 -6.79
C CYS A 81 -1.23 -25.69 -7.86
N ALA A 82 -0.59 -25.74 -9.03
CA ALA A 82 -0.94 -26.63 -10.14
C ALA A 82 -0.74 -28.13 -9.84
N SER A 83 -0.09 -28.50 -8.74
CA SER A 83 0.03 -29.91 -8.30
C SER A 83 -1.34 -30.51 -7.97
N CYS A 84 -2.29 -29.68 -7.52
CA CYS A 84 -3.67 -30.08 -7.20
C CYS A 84 -4.70 -29.38 -8.09
N HIS A 85 -4.47 -28.11 -8.45
CA HIS A 85 -5.32 -27.32 -9.34
C HIS A 85 -4.90 -27.55 -10.81
N LEU A 86 -5.30 -28.68 -11.37
CA LEU A 86 -4.79 -29.15 -12.66
C LEU A 86 -5.13 -28.20 -13.83
N ASP A 87 -4.26 -28.19 -14.84
CA ASP A 87 -4.26 -27.22 -15.95
C ASP A 87 -4.26 -25.77 -15.47
N THR A 88 -3.52 -25.47 -14.40
CA THR A 88 -3.49 -24.12 -13.78
C THR A 88 -4.89 -23.71 -13.27
N GLY A 89 -5.65 -24.69 -12.79
CA GLY A 89 -7.01 -24.51 -12.30
C GLY A 89 -8.09 -24.47 -13.38
N THR A 90 -7.82 -24.83 -14.64
CA THR A 90 -8.85 -24.80 -15.69
C THR A 90 -9.56 -26.14 -15.93
N ARG A 91 -9.07 -27.24 -15.36
CA ARG A 91 -9.65 -28.57 -15.57
C ARG A 91 -10.90 -28.81 -14.70
N PRO A 92 -12.06 -29.14 -15.30
CA PRO A 92 -13.27 -29.48 -14.54
C PRO A 92 -13.10 -30.72 -13.67
N GLY A 93 -13.73 -30.74 -12.49
CA GLY A 93 -13.69 -31.88 -11.57
C GLY A 93 -12.38 -32.07 -10.79
N THR A 94 -11.37 -31.21 -10.99
CA THR A 94 -10.05 -31.33 -10.36
C THR A 94 -9.66 -30.03 -9.65
N LEU A 95 -10.52 -29.59 -8.72
CA LEU A 95 -10.37 -28.33 -7.98
C LEU A 95 -10.22 -27.11 -8.93
N SER A 96 -11.14 -26.97 -9.89
CA SER A 96 -11.13 -25.84 -10.83
C SER A 96 -11.19 -24.49 -10.10
N LEU A 97 -10.47 -23.49 -10.64
CA LEU A 97 -10.39 -22.13 -10.12
C LEU A 97 -11.30 -21.14 -10.88
N LEU A 98 -11.88 -21.51 -12.03
CA LEU A 98 -12.62 -20.59 -12.93
C LEU A 98 -13.70 -19.76 -12.24
N GLU A 99 -14.47 -20.38 -11.34
CA GLU A 99 -15.60 -19.73 -10.65
C GLU A 99 -15.22 -19.29 -9.23
N SER A 100 -13.96 -19.43 -8.82
CA SER A 100 -13.57 -19.14 -7.44
C SER A 100 -13.92 -17.71 -7.03
N ALA A 101 -13.72 -16.74 -7.92
CA ALA A 101 -14.01 -15.33 -7.61
C ALA A 101 -15.50 -15.04 -7.39
N THR A 102 -16.43 -15.83 -7.94
CA THR A 102 -17.87 -15.59 -7.76
C THR A 102 -18.41 -16.20 -6.47
N HIS A 103 -17.63 -17.07 -5.82
CA HIS A 103 -17.99 -17.76 -4.57
C HIS A 103 -17.50 -17.07 -3.29
N TYR A 104 -16.79 -15.95 -3.42
CA TYR A 104 -16.31 -15.13 -2.29
C TYR A 104 -16.84 -13.69 -2.42
N PRO A 105 -17.01 -12.97 -1.30
CA PRO A 105 -16.75 -13.41 0.07
C PRO A 105 -17.73 -14.48 0.54
N ARG A 106 -17.30 -15.30 1.51
CA ARG A 106 -18.14 -16.32 2.14
C ARG A 106 -17.75 -16.59 3.58
N PHE A 107 -18.71 -17.07 4.37
CA PHE A 107 -18.47 -17.53 5.73
C PHE A 107 -17.53 -18.75 5.75
N SER A 108 -16.48 -18.68 6.57
CA SER A 108 -15.53 -19.74 6.86
C SER A 108 -15.79 -20.29 8.26
N GLY A 109 -16.28 -21.53 8.34
CA GLY A 109 -16.47 -22.21 9.63
C GLY A 109 -15.16 -22.47 10.39
N ARG A 110 -14.03 -22.56 9.67
CA ARG A 110 -12.70 -22.71 10.27
C ARG A 110 -12.27 -21.44 10.98
N ASP A 111 -12.52 -20.28 10.36
CA ASP A 111 -12.02 -18.99 10.85
C ASP A 111 -13.08 -18.21 11.65
N GLY A 112 -14.33 -18.68 11.66
CA GLY A 112 -15.42 -18.12 12.46
C GLY A 112 -16.02 -16.82 11.91
N GLY A 113 -15.89 -16.54 10.61
CA GLY A 113 -16.36 -15.29 10.01
C GLY A 113 -16.32 -15.29 8.48
N ASP A 114 -16.80 -14.21 7.87
CA ASP A 114 -16.69 -13.98 6.43
C ASP A 114 -15.25 -13.72 6.01
N ARG A 115 -14.82 -14.35 4.91
CA ARG A 115 -13.49 -14.20 4.31
C ARG A 115 -13.62 -13.86 2.84
N ASP A 116 -12.73 -13.02 2.32
CA ASP A 116 -12.63 -12.76 0.87
C ASP A 116 -11.82 -13.87 0.17
N LEU A 117 -11.73 -13.85 -1.16
CA LEU A 117 -10.90 -14.77 -1.92
C LEU A 117 -9.41 -14.68 -1.52
N ARG A 118 -8.91 -13.49 -1.20
CA ARG A 118 -7.49 -13.27 -0.85
C ARG A 118 -7.12 -13.93 0.47
N ASP A 119 -8.07 -14.00 1.39
CA ASP A 119 -7.93 -14.72 2.64
C ASP A 119 -7.86 -16.24 2.48
N ARG A 120 -8.40 -16.75 1.35
CA ARG A 120 -8.45 -18.17 1.06
C ARG A 120 -7.15 -18.68 0.41
N ILE A 121 -6.50 -17.83 -0.38
CA ILE A 121 -5.22 -18.12 -1.04
C ILE A 121 -4.13 -18.19 0.02
#